data_AF-A0A5C7NZN2-F1
#
_entry.id   AF-A0A5C7NZN2-F1
#
_cell.length_a   1.000
_cell.length_b   1.000
_cell.length_c   1.000
_cell.angle_alpha   90.00
_cell.angle_beta   90.00
_cell.angle_gamma   90.00
#
_symmetry.space_group_name_H-M   'P 1'
#
loop_
_entity.id
_entity.type
_entity.pdbx_description
1 polymer ?
#
loop_
_entity_poly.entity_id
_entity_poly.type
_entity_poly.pdbx_seq_one_letter_code
_entity_poly.pdbx_strand_id
1 'polypeptide(L)'
;MARRPCIYRVQDKFGRGPWKPGFSMTWVEDRSDEEYAALMPGHHQFPKMDGMTFLADRHYGFGCESLEQLRRWIRKSEYETLRRHGYRAYKLYVDRILFRSDVQVVFERSQPLSVSAKGVSLYA
;
A
#
# COMPACT_ATOMS: atom_id res chain seq x y z
N MET A 1 20.61 11.63 13.49
CA MET A 1 19.21 11.16 13.45
C MET A 1 19.10 10.06 12.42
N ALA A 2 18.57 8.88 12.78
CA ALA A 2 18.30 7.84 11.79
C ALA A 2 17.23 8.33 10.80
N ARG A 3 17.46 8.13 9.50
CA ARG A 3 16.52 8.50 8.45
C ARG A 3 15.28 7.62 8.58
N ARG A 4 14.11 8.22 8.78
CA ARG A 4 12.83 7.48 8.80
C ARG A 4 12.64 6.75 7.47
N PRO A 5 12.23 5.47 7.46
CA PRO A 5 11.93 4.76 6.23
C PRO A 5 10.85 5.49 5.43
N CYS A 6 10.95 5.40 4.11
CA CYS A 6 10.03 6.03 3.19
C CYS A 6 9.29 4.95 2.41
N ILE A 7 7.96 5.07 2.32
CA ILE A 7 7.12 4.18 1.54
C ILE A 7 6.22 4.96 0.57
N TYR A 8 5.76 4.26 -0.44
CA TYR A 8 4.83 4.72 -1.47
C TYR A 8 3.58 3.85 -1.42
N ARG A 9 2.39 4.45 -1.51
CA ARG A 9 1.14 3.70 -1.55
C ARG A 9 0.03 4.51 -2.22
N VAL A 10 -1.03 3.82 -2.65
CA VAL A 10 -2.29 4.45 -3.03
C VAL A 10 -3.25 4.40 -1.84
N GLN A 11 -3.90 5.53 -1.55
CA GLN A 11 -4.88 5.64 -0.48
C GLN A 11 -5.96 6.68 -0.79
N ASP A 12 -7.11 6.57 -0.13
CA ASP A 12 -8.16 7.58 -0.12
C ASP A 12 -7.84 8.75 0.84
N LYS A 13 -8.75 9.72 0.94
CA LYS A 13 -8.60 10.90 1.82
C LYS A 13 -8.51 10.54 3.31
N PHE A 14 -8.91 9.33 3.71
CA PHE A 14 -8.86 8.85 5.09
C PHE A 14 -7.64 7.96 5.36
N GLY A 15 -6.76 7.76 4.37
CA GLY A 15 -5.56 6.94 4.50
C GLY A 15 -5.79 5.44 4.30
N ARG A 16 -6.97 5.05 3.82
CA ARG A 16 -7.32 3.64 3.55
C ARG A 16 -6.83 3.23 2.17
N GLY A 17 -6.28 2.02 2.07
CA GLY A 17 -5.84 1.45 0.79
C GLY A 17 -7.02 1.03 -0.09
N PRO A 18 -6.80 0.84 -1.40
CA PRO A 18 -7.84 0.43 -2.35
C PRO A 18 -8.17 -1.07 -2.27
N TRP A 19 -7.33 -1.88 -1.63
CA TRP A 19 -7.59 -3.31 -1.45
C TRP A 19 -8.55 -3.52 -0.26
N LYS A 20 -9.84 -3.68 -0.54
CA LYS A 20 -10.86 -3.93 0.49
C LYS A 20 -12.05 -4.75 -0.07
N PRO A 21 -12.68 -5.60 0.75
CA PRO A 21 -13.84 -6.39 0.35
C PRO A 21 -14.92 -5.54 -0.32
N GLY A 22 -15.48 -6.04 -1.42
CA GLY A 22 -16.53 -5.36 -2.18
C GLY A 22 -16.08 -4.16 -3.04
N PHE A 23 -14.82 -3.72 -2.97
CA PHE A 23 -14.30 -2.62 -3.80
C PHE A 23 -13.15 -3.04 -4.72
N SER A 24 -12.28 -3.98 -4.31
CA SER A 24 -11.15 -4.39 -5.16
C SER A 24 -11.59 -4.82 -6.58
N MET A 25 -12.71 -5.54 -6.67
CA MET A 25 -13.25 -6.05 -7.94
C MET A 25 -13.77 -4.95 -8.89
N THR A 26 -13.92 -3.70 -8.43
CA THR A 26 -14.41 -2.61 -9.29
C THR A 26 -13.30 -1.90 -10.05
N TRP A 27 -12.05 -2.21 -9.75
CA TRP A 27 -10.90 -1.51 -10.36
C TRP A 27 -9.76 -2.44 -10.76
N VAL A 28 -9.65 -3.64 -10.16
CA VAL A 28 -8.67 -4.65 -10.59
C VAL A 28 -9.07 -5.17 -11.96
N GLU A 29 -8.14 -5.09 -12.90
CA GLU A 29 -8.30 -5.64 -14.24
C GLU A 29 -7.98 -7.13 -14.26
N ASP A 30 -8.44 -7.82 -15.30
CA ASP A 30 -8.01 -9.19 -15.56
C ASP A 30 -6.50 -9.22 -15.86
N ARG A 31 -5.80 -10.20 -15.29
CA ARG A 31 -4.33 -10.35 -15.38
C ARG A 31 -3.98 -11.82 -15.56
N SER A 32 -2.80 -12.10 -16.11
CA SER A 32 -2.32 -13.48 -16.17
C SER A 32 -2.04 -14.04 -14.76
N ASP A 33 -2.00 -15.36 -14.63
CA ASP A 33 -1.66 -16.02 -13.36
C ASP A 33 -0.27 -15.59 -12.85
N GLU A 34 0.70 -15.38 -13.75
CA GLU A 34 2.03 -14.88 -13.37
C GLU A 34 1.97 -13.46 -12.80
N GLU A 35 1.12 -12.59 -13.35
CA GLU A 35 0.93 -11.23 -12.86
C GLU A 35 0.17 -11.20 -11.53
N TYR A 36 -0.77 -12.12 -11.32
CA TYR A 36 -1.44 -12.31 -10.03
C TYR A 36 -0.52 -12.90 -8.97
N ALA A 37 0.44 -13.74 -9.33
CA ALA A 37 1.45 -14.24 -8.40
C ALA A 37 2.28 -13.09 -7.79
N ALA A 38 2.51 -12.02 -8.55
CA ALA A 38 3.15 -10.79 -8.03
C ALA A 38 2.25 -9.98 -7.08
N LEU A 39 0.94 -10.22 -7.08
CA LEU A 39 -0.08 -9.61 -6.19
C LEU A 39 -0.42 -10.48 -4.97
N MET A 40 0.50 -11.36 -4.57
CA MET A 40 0.26 -12.34 -3.49
C MET A 40 -0.38 -11.66 -2.25
N PRO A 41 -1.51 -12.14 -1.72
CA PRO A 41 -2.13 -11.50 -0.56
C PRO A 41 -1.20 -11.44 0.66
N GLY A 42 -1.33 -10.41 1.49
CA GLY A 42 -0.42 -10.15 2.61
C GLY A 42 -0.26 -11.32 3.59
N HIS A 43 -1.30 -12.12 3.83
CA HIS A 43 -1.22 -13.30 4.71
C HIS A 43 -0.34 -14.42 4.14
N HIS A 44 -0.33 -14.62 2.82
CA HIS A 44 0.60 -15.55 2.16
C HIS A 44 2.04 -15.02 2.17
N GLN A 45 2.22 -13.70 2.09
CA GLN A 45 3.55 -13.08 2.13
C GLN A 45 4.14 -13.02 3.55
N PHE A 46 3.28 -12.86 4.55
CA PHE A 46 3.68 -12.56 5.92
C PHE A 46 2.90 -13.45 6.91
N PRO A 47 3.13 -14.77 6.92
CA PRO A 47 2.49 -15.66 7.89
C PRO A 47 2.81 -15.29 9.35
N LYS A 48 3.92 -14.58 9.57
CA LYS A 48 4.29 -14.03 10.89
C LYS A 48 3.39 -12.86 11.36
N MET A 49 2.51 -12.34 10.49
CA MET A 49 1.45 -11.42 10.91
C MET A 49 0.35 -12.14 11.68
N ASP A 50 0.16 -13.43 11.45
CA ASP A 50 -0.83 -14.23 12.15
C ASP A 50 -0.38 -14.41 13.61
N GLY A 51 -1.11 -13.78 14.53
CA GLY A 51 -0.77 -13.74 15.96
C GLY A 51 -0.05 -12.46 16.42
N MET A 52 0.22 -11.51 15.53
CA MET A 52 0.80 -10.22 15.92
C MET A 52 -0.25 -9.34 16.60
N THR A 53 0.08 -8.80 17.78
CA THR A 53 -0.78 -7.83 18.46
C THR A 53 -0.51 -6.44 17.90
N PHE A 54 -1.52 -5.86 17.24
CA PHE A 54 -1.48 -4.46 16.81
C PHE A 54 -1.81 -3.55 17.99
N LEU A 55 -0.96 -2.56 18.24
CA LEU A 55 -1.18 -1.60 19.32
C LEU A 55 -2.31 -0.63 18.93
N ALA A 56 -3.20 -0.34 19.87
CA ALA A 56 -4.40 0.46 19.62
C ALA A 56 -4.09 1.92 19.24
N ASP A 57 -2.95 2.47 19.67
CA ASP A 57 -2.47 3.82 19.38
C ASP A 57 -1.64 3.91 18.10
N ARG A 58 -1.58 2.83 17.31
CA ARG A 58 -0.75 2.73 16.10
C ARG A 58 -1.56 2.48 14.85
N HIS A 59 -1.01 2.95 13.74
CA HIS A 59 -1.59 2.83 12.42
C HIS A 59 -0.72 1.96 11.55
N TYR A 60 -1.34 0.95 10.95
CA TYR A 60 -0.66 -0.05 10.15
C TYR A 60 -1.15 -0.01 8.71
N GLY A 61 -0.28 -0.38 7.78
CA GLY A 61 -0.66 -0.45 6.38
C GLY A 61 0.35 -1.16 5.52
N PHE A 62 -0.07 -1.37 4.27
CA PHE A 62 0.75 -1.89 3.20
C PHE A 62 1.20 -0.75 2.28
N GLY A 63 2.41 -0.88 1.75
CA GLY A 63 2.98 0.02 0.76
C GLY A 63 4.21 -0.60 0.11
N CYS A 64 4.93 0.19 -0.68
CA CYS A 64 6.12 -0.24 -1.40
C CYS A 64 7.29 0.70 -1.06
N GLU A 65 8.52 0.21 -1.13
CA GLU A 65 9.71 1.05 -0.88
C GLU A 65 10.08 1.91 -2.10
N SER A 66 9.51 1.62 -3.28
CA SER A 66 9.67 2.42 -4.49
C SER A 66 8.36 2.62 -5.28
N LEU A 67 8.33 3.64 -6.15
CA LEU A 67 7.24 3.82 -7.13
C LEU A 67 7.19 2.67 -8.14
N GLU A 68 8.33 2.07 -8.49
CA GLU A 68 8.38 0.95 -9.41
C GLU A 68 7.65 -0.27 -8.85
N GLN A 69 7.90 -0.62 -7.59
CA GLN A 69 7.15 -1.67 -6.89
C GLN A 69 5.64 -1.34 -6.83
N LEU A 70 5.28 -0.08 -6.59
CA LEU A 70 3.87 0.33 -6.58
C LEU A 70 3.20 0.19 -7.97
N ARG A 71 3.94 0.41 -9.05
CA ARG A 71 3.45 0.19 -10.44
C ARG A 71 3.28 -1.29 -10.79
N ARG A 72 3.97 -2.21 -10.10
CA ARG A 72 3.70 -3.66 -10.22
C ARG A 72 2.35 -4.02 -9.60
N TRP A 73 1.97 -3.32 -8.52
CA TRP A 73 0.69 -3.51 -7.84
C TRP A 73 -0.50 -2.91 -8.57
N ILE A 74 -0.35 -1.70 -9.13
CA ILE A 74 -1.48 -0.94 -9.69
C ILE A 74 -1.07 -0.46 -11.07
N ARG A 75 -1.71 -0.99 -12.12
CA ARG A 75 -1.52 -0.59 -13.52
C ARG A 75 -2.00 0.85 -13.78
N LYS A 76 -1.64 1.42 -14.93
CA LYS A 76 -2.02 2.79 -15.28
C LYS A 76 -3.54 2.99 -15.36
N SER A 77 -4.23 2.12 -16.09
CA SER A 77 -5.68 2.14 -16.28
C SER A 77 -6.45 1.86 -14.97
N GLU A 78 -5.99 0.91 -14.17
CA GLU A 78 -6.48 0.68 -12.81
C GLU A 78 -6.33 1.92 -11.92
N TYR A 79 -5.18 2.60 -11.99
CA TYR A 79 -4.94 3.84 -11.25
C TYR A 79 -5.87 4.96 -11.70
N GLU A 80 -6.18 5.06 -13.00
CA GLU A 80 -7.17 6.01 -13.51
C GLU A 80 -8.56 5.76 -12.92
N THR A 81 -8.99 4.50 -12.85
CA THR A 81 -10.24 4.11 -12.18
C THR A 81 -10.22 4.47 -10.70
N LEU A 82 -9.14 4.12 -9.99
CA LEU A 82 -8.94 4.50 -8.59
C LEU A 82 -9.00 6.02 -8.38
N ARG A 83 -8.44 6.80 -9.31
CA ARG A 83 -8.50 8.27 -9.24
C ARG A 83 -9.92 8.81 -9.34
N ARG A 84 -10.79 8.20 -10.14
CA ARG A 84 -12.23 8.55 -10.22
C ARG A 84 -12.94 8.29 -8.89
N HIS A 85 -12.49 7.27 -8.13
CA HIS A 85 -12.98 6.97 -6.78
C HIS A 85 -12.28 7.77 -5.65
N GLY A 86 -11.48 8.78 -5.99
CA GLY A 86 -10.85 9.66 -5.00
C GLY A 86 -9.55 9.14 -4.38
N TYR A 87 -9.00 8.04 -4.88
CA TYR A 87 -7.69 7.56 -4.46
C TYR A 87 -6.57 8.32 -5.16
N ARG A 88 -5.43 8.48 -4.47
CA ARG A 88 -4.22 9.09 -5.02
C ARG A 88 -2.99 8.34 -4.49
N ALA A 89 -1.88 8.44 -5.22
CA ALA A 89 -0.59 7.95 -4.76
C ALA A 89 0.08 8.96 -3.83
N TYR A 90 0.66 8.45 -2.74
CA TYR A 90 1.34 9.23 -1.72
C TYR A 90 2.68 8.61 -1.35
N LYS A 91 3.60 9.49 -0.96
CA LYS A 91 4.84 9.20 -0.25
C LYS A 91 4.64 9.47 1.24
N LEU A 92 5.09 8.54 2.08
CA LEU A 92 4.99 8.62 3.54
C LEU A 92 6.33 8.29 4.18
N TYR A 93 6.66 9.03 5.23
CA TYR A 93 7.70 8.62 6.17
C TYR A 93 7.04 7.83 7.30
N VAL A 94 7.53 6.62 7.52
CA VAL A 94 6.99 5.70 8.53
C VAL A 94 7.94 5.60 9.72
N ASP A 95 7.44 5.14 10.86
CA ASP A 95 8.28 4.98 12.04
C ASP A 95 9.08 3.69 11.94
N ARG A 96 8.45 2.62 11.45
CA ARG A 96 9.09 1.32 11.28
C ARG A 96 8.48 0.52 10.14
N ILE A 97 9.33 -0.25 9.46
CA ILE A 97 8.91 -1.36 8.60
C ILE A 97 8.94 -2.64 9.46
N LEU A 98 7.80 -3.31 9.56
CA LEU A 98 7.62 -4.52 10.35
C LEU A 98 8.01 -5.75 9.54
N PHE A 99 7.55 -5.82 8.30
CA PHE A 99 7.81 -6.93 7.38
C PHE A 99 8.13 -6.41 5.99
N ARG A 100 8.98 -7.16 5.27
CA ARG A 100 9.36 -6.90 3.88
C ARG A 100 9.19 -8.16 3.06
N SER A 101 8.66 -7.99 1.85
CA SER A 101 8.72 -8.95 0.76
C SER A 101 9.30 -8.25 -0.47
N ASP A 102 9.49 -8.99 -1.56
CA ASP A 102 9.98 -8.42 -2.81
C ASP A 102 8.98 -7.43 -3.45
N VAL A 103 7.71 -7.50 -3.06
CA VAL A 103 6.61 -6.75 -3.70
C VAL A 103 5.97 -5.68 -2.81
N GLN A 104 5.96 -5.84 -1.49
CA GLN A 104 5.40 -4.83 -0.58
C GLN A 104 6.01 -4.93 0.82
N VAL A 105 5.71 -3.94 1.64
CA VAL A 105 6.09 -3.87 3.04
C VAL A 105 4.87 -3.64 3.92
N VAL A 106 4.95 -4.15 5.14
CA VAL A 106 4.03 -3.80 6.23
C VAL A 106 4.73 -2.80 7.12
N PHE A 107 4.09 -1.68 7.39
CA PHE A 107 4.67 -0.60 8.17
C PHE A 107 3.77 -0.17 9.33
N GLU A 108 4.38 0.52 10.28
CA GLU A 108 3.73 1.16 11.41
C GLU A 108 3.96 2.68 11.39
N ARG A 109 2.95 3.44 11.80
CA ARG A 109 3.03 4.86 12.14
C ARG A 109 2.32 5.17 13.46
N SER A 110 2.85 6.14 14.20
CA SER A 110 2.23 6.76 15.38
C SER A 110 1.20 7.84 15.02
N GLN A 111 1.00 8.12 13.72
CA GLN A 111 0.05 9.10 13.21
C GLN A 111 -0.83 8.48 12.13
N PRO A 112 -2.07 8.97 11.96
CA PRO A 112 -2.96 8.49 10.91
C PRO A 112 -2.30 8.53 9.53
N LEU A 113 -2.62 7.57 8.68
CA LEU A 113 -1.97 7.40 7.37
C LEU A 113 -2.27 8.54 6.39
N SER A 114 -3.35 9.30 6.63
CA SER A 114 -3.66 10.52 5.89
C SER A 114 -2.79 11.72 6.30
N VAL A 115 -2.23 11.72 7.51
CA VAL A 115 -1.49 12.86 8.06
C VAL A 115 -0.05 12.88 7.52
N SER A 116 0.37 14.05 7.04
CA SER A 116 1.70 14.31 6.45
C SER A 116 2.03 13.47 5.20
N ALA A 117 1.02 12.88 4.56
CA ALA A 117 1.16 12.18 3.30
C ALA A 117 1.45 13.21 2.18
N LYS A 118 2.51 12.99 1.39
CA LYS A 118 2.86 13.88 0.27
C LYS A 118 2.41 13.25 -1.04
N GLY A 119 1.56 13.95 -1.78
CA GLY A 119 1.09 13.47 -3.09
C GLY A 119 2.27 13.25 -4.05
N VAL A 120 2.21 12.16 -4.82
CA VAL A 120 3.20 11.83 -5.85
C VAL A 120 2.51 11.42 -7.14
N SER A 121 3.19 11.65 -8.27
CA SER A 121 2.75 11.11 -9.55
C SER A 121 3.16 9.64 -9.65
N LEU A 122 2.19 8.73 -9.65
CA LEU A 122 2.46 7.31 -9.91
C LEU A 122 2.73 7.07 -11.39
N TYR A 123 1.90 7.64 -12.25
CA TYR A 123 2.01 7.62 -13.69
C TYR A 123 1.99 9.06 -14.20
N ALA A 124 2.95 9.40 -15.06
CA ALA A 124 2.98 10.65 -15.80
C ALA A 124 1.85 10.69 -16.85
#